data_AF-A0A0F8XLF0-F1
#
_entry.id   AF-A0A0F8XLF0-F1
#
_cell.length_a   1.000
_cell.length_b   1.000
_cell.length_c   1.000
_cell.angle_alpha   90.00
_cell.angle_beta   90.00
_cell.angle_gamma   90.00
#
_symmetry.space_group_name_H-M   'P 1'
#
loop_
_entity.id
_entity.type
_entity.pdbx_description
1 polymer ?
#
loop_
_entity_poly.entity_id
_entity_poly.type
_entity_poly.pdbx_seq_one_letter_code
_entity_poly.pdbx_strand_id
1 'polypeptide(L)'
;MRQPQEYEQGHLPGARLIPLAEIMTRLSEIDKTQETYVYCRSGNRSHSATALLEDAGMTDVHNMLGGIDAWNGLQASGPPEFGEFCFPATLMPAKLTAVAWMLEDGTQRFYRGVLETCKSICGVIESLAKAEDSHKKTLEGLYTELSGQAPGAGFPRSVVSPPGDEDLMEGCVSVKKALQWAEGREVREVLELMMALEANALDLYIKMARGVDDEGARKVFTSLSDEEQKHLTALGRELSQISS
;
A
#
# COMPACT_ATOMS: atom_id res chain seq x y z
N MET A 1 0.75 18.72 -1.68
CA MET A 1 -0.32 19.72 -1.94
C MET A 1 -1.23 19.27 -3.07
N ARG A 2 -2.27 18.50 -2.74
CA ARG A 2 -3.32 18.06 -3.67
C ARG A 2 -4.67 18.47 -3.07
N GLN A 3 -5.71 18.63 -3.88
CA GLN A 3 -7.09 18.64 -3.40
C GLN A 3 -7.56 17.20 -3.15
N PRO A 4 -8.57 16.95 -2.29
CA PRO A 4 -9.06 15.60 -2.02
C PRO A 4 -9.37 14.79 -3.28
N GLN A 5 -10.08 15.39 -4.24
CA GLN A 5 -10.43 14.73 -5.49
C GLN A 5 -9.21 14.44 -6.38
N GLU A 6 -8.20 15.33 -6.34
CA GLU A 6 -6.95 15.09 -7.06
C GLU A 6 -6.18 13.93 -6.40
N TYR A 7 -6.10 13.90 -5.07
CA TYR A 7 -5.45 12.81 -4.33
C TYR A 7 -6.11 11.46 -4.62
N GLU A 8 -7.45 11.42 -4.56
CA GLU A 8 -8.24 10.22 -4.86
C GLU A 8 -7.98 9.68 -6.26
N GLN A 9 -7.80 10.54 -7.26
CA GLN A 9 -7.49 10.13 -8.63
C GLN A 9 -6.07 9.58 -8.78
N GLY A 10 -5.15 10.01 -7.93
CA GLY A 10 -3.74 9.65 -8.03
C GLY A 10 -2.86 10.44 -7.06
N HIS A 11 -2.00 9.72 -6.36
CA HIS A 11 -1.02 10.27 -5.43
C HIS A 11 0.22 9.37 -5.34
N LEU A 12 1.33 9.92 -4.86
CA LEU A 12 2.53 9.12 -4.55
C LEU A 12 2.24 8.27 -3.30
N PRO A 13 2.60 6.97 -3.26
CA PRO A 13 2.44 6.15 -2.07
C PRO A 13 3.09 6.76 -0.84
N GLY A 14 2.37 6.78 0.28
CA GLY A 14 2.78 7.42 1.52
C GLY A 14 2.69 8.94 1.50
N ALA A 15 2.11 9.57 0.47
CA ALA A 15 1.92 11.02 0.48
C ALA A 15 0.88 11.43 1.52
N ARG A 16 1.17 12.45 2.33
CA ARG A 16 0.15 13.05 3.20
C ARG A 16 -0.68 14.08 2.43
N LEU A 17 -2.00 13.96 2.49
CA LEU A 17 -2.91 14.96 1.93
C LEU A 17 -3.02 16.19 2.84
N ILE A 18 -2.31 17.26 2.45
CA ILE A 18 -2.46 18.61 3.02
C ILE A 18 -2.71 19.58 1.85
N PRO A 19 -3.93 20.13 1.71
CA PRO A 19 -4.22 21.18 0.74
C PRO A 19 -3.45 22.47 1.04
N LEU A 20 -3.13 23.28 0.00
CA LEU A 20 -2.30 24.48 0.16
C LEU A 20 -2.91 25.49 1.15
N ALA A 21 -4.23 25.65 1.12
CA ALA A 21 -4.92 26.57 2.02
C ALA A 21 -4.84 26.15 3.50
N GLU A 22 -4.59 24.86 3.78
CA GLU A 22 -4.59 24.31 5.14
C GLU A 22 -3.17 24.14 5.71
N ILE A 23 -2.12 24.37 4.92
CA ILE A 23 -0.75 24.01 5.29
C ILE A 23 -0.30 24.67 6.59
N MET A 24 -0.62 25.95 6.78
CA MET A 24 -0.22 26.69 7.97
C MET A 24 -1.00 26.25 9.20
N THR A 25 -2.28 25.90 9.04
CA THR A 25 -3.11 25.38 10.13
C THR A 25 -2.76 23.95 10.53
N ARG A 26 -2.18 23.18 9.60
CA ARG A 26 -1.81 21.77 9.76
C ARG A 26 -0.30 21.55 9.85
N LEU A 27 0.46 22.61 10.15
CA LEU A 27 1.92 22.56 10.22
C LEU A 27 2.42 21.54 11.25
N SER A 28 1.67 21.32 12.34
CA SER A 28 1.99 20.33 13.36
C SER A 28 1.98 18.88 12.88
N GLU A 29 1.34 18.61 11.73
CA GLU A 29 1.39 17.27 11.14
C GLU A 29 2.72 17.01 10.44
N ILE A 30 3.45 18.05 10.06
CA ILE A 30 4.71 17.94 9.31
C ILE A 30 5.87 17.91 10.30
N ASP A 31 6.66 16.84 10.28
CA ASP A 31 7.85 16.72 11.11
C ASP A 31 8.94 17.66 10.58
N LYS A 32 9.25 18.70 11.37
CA LYS A 32 10.25 19.71 11.01
C LYS A 32 11.69 19.19 11.00
N THR A 33 11.94 18.00 11.55
CA THR A 33 13.27 17.40 11.63
C THR A 33 13.61 16.51 10.45
N GLN A 34 12.63 16.22 9.58
CA GLN A 34 12.77 15.32 8.46
C GLN A 34 12.83 16.08 7.13
N GLU A 35 13.59 15.55 6.20
CA GLU A 35 13.57 15.97 4.80
C GLU A 35 12.13 15.86 4.26
N THR A 36 11.60 16.98 3.74
CA THR A 36 10.20 17.08 3.32
C THR A 36 10.08 17.39 1.84
N TYR A 37 9.54 16.44 1.08
CA TYR A 37 9.19 16.66 -0.33
C TYR A 37 7.74 17.11 -0.47
N VAL A 38 7.51 18.21 -1.17
CA VAL A 38 6.17 18.70 -1.51
C VAL A 38 5.95 18.67 -3.02
N TYR A 39 4.77 18.21 -3.42
CA TYR A 39 4.37 18.16 -4.82
C TYR A 39 2.91 18.60 -4.98
N CYS A 40 2.55 19.04 -6.18
CA CYS A 40 1.15 19.20 -6.60
C CYS A 40 0.95 18.55 -7.97
N ARG A 41 -0.07 18.96 -8.73
CA ARG A 41 -0.24 18.49 -10.12
C ARG A 41 1.00 18.78 -10.99
N SER A 42 1.35 20.06 -11.16
CA SER A 42 2.38 20.50 -12.11
C SER A 42 3.62 21.19 -11.48
N GLY A 43 3.74 21.20 -10.15
CA GLY A 43 4.82 21.88 -9.40
C GLY A 43 4.54 23.32 -8.93
N ASN A 44 3.52 24.01 -9.44
CA ASN A 44 3.27 25.43 -9.11
C ASN A 44 2.78 25.66 -7.68
N ARG A 45 1.78 24.89 -7.22
CA ARG A 45 1.24 25.04 -5.85
C ARG A 45 2.24 24.55 -4.79
N SER A 46 3.01 23.53 -5.11
CA SER A 46 4.06 23.03 -4.22
C SER A 46 5.22 23.99 -4.09
N HIS A 47 5.58 24.75 -5.13
CA HIS A 47 6.54 25.84 -5.00
C HIS A 47 6.11 26.89 -3.95
N SER A 48 4.86 27.35 -4.00
CA SER A 48 4.32 28.24 -2.96
C SER A 48 4.30 27.59 -1.57
N ALA A 49 4.02 26.29 -1.51
CA ALA A 49 4.02 25.54 -0.25
C ALA A 49 5.42 25.47 0.36
N THR A 50 6.46 25.23 -0.44
CA THR A 50 7.86 25.22 -0.01
C THR A 50 8.21 26.53 0.68
N ALA A 51 7.92 27.67 0.04
CA ALA A 51 8.19 28.99 0.63
C ALA A 51 7.47 29.20 1.97
N LEU A 52 6.20 28.77 2.07
CA LEU A 52 5.44 28.86 3.33
C LEU A 52 6.04 27.99 4.45
N LEU A 53 6.55 26.80 4.12
CA LEU A 53 7.19 25.90 5.08
C LEU A 53 8.56 26.41 5.52
N GLU A 54 9.35 26.97 4.60
CA GLU A 54 10.63 27.63 4.88
C GLU A 54 10.42 28.83 5.82
N ASP A 55 9.44 29.69 5.53
CA ASP A 55 9.06 30.81 6.39
C ASP A 55 8.60 30.34 7.79
N ALA A 56 8.03 29.13 7.88
CA ALA A 56 7.63 28.49 9.13
C ALA A 56 8.78 27.79 9.88
N GLY A 57 10.02 27.98 9.41
CA GLY A 57 11.25 27.53 10.04
C GLY A 57 11.67 26.10 9.69
N MET A 58 11.10 25.51 8.63
CA MET A 58 11.59 24.23 8.10
C MET A 58 12.82 24.46 7.23
N THR A 59 13.88 23.67 7.44
CA THR A 59 15.18 23.90 6.79
C THR A 59 15.49 22.92 5.67
N ASP A 60 14.70 21.85 5.52
CA ASP A 60 14.95 20.77 4.57
C ASP A 60 13.66 20.44 3.79
N VAL A 61 13.24 21.38 2.93
CA VAL A 61 12.00 21.29 2.15
C VAL A 61 12.29 21.37 0.66
N HIS A 62 11.81 20.38 -0.09
CA HIS A 62 12.09 20.24 -1.51
C HIS A 62 10.81 20.29 -2.33
N ASN A 63 10.80 21.09 -3.40
CA ASN A 63 9.72 21.10 -4.37
C ASN A 63 9.98 20.08 -5.48
N MET A 64 9.03 19.17 -5.71
CA MET A 64 9.08 18.25 -6.84
C MET A 64 8.75 18.98 -8.15
N LEU A 65 9.78 19.25 -8.95
CA LEU A 65 9.63 19.92 -10.24
C LEU A 65 8.74 19.10 -11.20
N GLY A 66 7.82 19.78 -11.88
CA GLY A 66 6.82 19.14 -12.74
C GLY A 66 5.67 18.47 -11.98
N GLY A 67 5.76 18.33 -10.66
CA GLY A 67 4.74 17.68 -9.83
C GLY A 67 4.50 16.22 -10.23
N ILE A 68 3.32 15.70 -9.88
CA ILE A 68 2.94 14.33 -10.24
C ILE A 68 2.80 14.13 -11.75
N ASP A 69 2.58 15.18 -12.55
CA ASP A 69 2.52 15.08 -14.01
C ASP A 69 3.87 14.66 -14.62
N ALA A 70 4.99 14.95 -13.94
CA ALA A 70 6.34 14.53 -14.32
C ALA A 70 6.80 13.23 -13.63
N TRP A 71 5.94 12.63 -12.78
CA TRP A 71 6.26 11.43 -12.03
C TRP A 71 5.99 10.17 -12.87
N ASN A 72 7.06 9.45 -13.19
CA ASN A 72 6.99 8.16 -13.90
C ASN A 72 7.10 6.95 -12.95
N GLY A 73 7.03 7.20 -11.64
CA GLY A 73 7.06 6.14 -10.63
C GLY A 73 5.67 5.64 -10.26
N LEU A 74 5.61 4.91 -9.14
CA LEU A 74 4.39 4.33 -8.61
C LEU A 74 3.39 5.40 -8.18
N GLN A 75 2.12 5.16 -8.45
CA GLN A 75 1.00 5.98 -7.98
C GLN A 75 -0.03 5.08 -7.31
N ALA A 76 -0.53 5.52 -6.16
CA ALA A 76 -1.70 4.97 -5.50
C ALA A 76 -2.92 5.83 -5.79
N SER A 77 -4.10 5.32 -5.49
CA SER A 77 -5.39 5.98 -5.72
C SER A 77 -6.39 5.66 -4.61
N GLY A 78 -7.49 6.39 -4.58
CA GLY A 78 -8.51 6.31 -3.54
C GLY A 78 -8.32 7.34 -2.42
N PRO A 79 -9.34 7.48 -1.55
CA PRO A 79 -9.30 8.45 -0.47
C PRO A 79 -8.24 8.09 0.58
N PRO A 80 -7.78 9.05 1.41
CA PRO A 80 -6.79 8.79 2.46
C PRO A 80 -7.10 7.58 3.33
N GLU A 81 -8.38 7.39 3.68
CA GLU A 81 -8.90 6.32 4.53
C GLU A 81 -9.12 4.98 3.80
N PHE A 82 -8.79 4.88 2.51
CA PHE A 82 -9.02 3.66 1.74
C PHE A 82 -8.24 2.48 2.33
N GLY A 83 -8.94 1.38 2.61
CA GLY A 83 -8.38 0.16 3.19
C GLY A 83 -8.22 0.15 4.70
N GLU A 84 -8.38 1.27 5.40
CA GLU A 84 -8.27 1.32 6.88
C GLU A 84 -9.29 0.42 7.58
N PHE A 85 -10.42 0.15 6.93
CA PHE A 85 -11.46 -0.74 7.46
C PHE A 85 -10.98 -2.18 7.70
N CYS A 86 -9.91 -2.63 7.04
CA CYS A 86 -9.33 -3.94 7.34
C CYS A 86 -8.63 -3.97 8.69
N PHE A 87 -8.14 -2.82 9.16
CA PHE A 87 -7.32 -2.70 10.35
C PHE A 87 -7.98 -1.76 11.35
N PRO A 88 -9.07 -2.19 12.03
CA PRO A 88 -9.64 -1.40 13.11
C PRO A 88 -8.57 -1.00 14.14
N ALA A 89 -8.53 0.27 14.52
CA ALA A 89 -7.57 0.81 15.48
C ALA A 89 -7.63 0.14 16.87
N THR A 90 -8.67 -0.63 17.15
CA THR A 90 -8.85 -1.40 18.39
C THR A 90 -8.15 -2.76 18.37
N LEU A 91 -7.60 -3.20 17.23
CA LEU A 91 -6.90 -4.47 17.13
C LEU A 91 -5.53 -4.40 17.83
N MET A 92 -5.27 -5.40 18.66
CA MET A 92 -3.95 -5.61 19.23
C MET A 92 -2.94 -5.96 18.13
N PRO A 93 -1.64 -5.65 18.29
CA PRO A 93 -0.60 -5.94 17.30
C PRO A 93 -0.58 -7.38 16.80
N ALA A 94 -0.69 -8.36 17.70
CA ALA A 94 -0.78 -9.76 17.32
C ALA A 94 -2.03 -10.10 16.49
N LYS A 95 -3.14 -9.38 16.62
CA LYS A 95 -4.30 -9.59 15.76
C LYS A 95 -4.14 -8.94 14.39
N LEU A 96 -3.36 -7.87 14.29
CA LEU A 96 -3.01 -7.27 13.00
C LEU A 96 -2.27 -8.27 12.11
N THR A 97 -1.35 -9.07 12.65
CA THR A 97 -0.66 -10.10 11.86
C THR A 97 -1.61 -11.17 11.34
N ALA A 98 -2.63 -11.53 12.11
CA ALA A 98 -3.66 -12.47 11.66
C ALA A 98 -4.51 -11.90 10.52
N VAL A 99 -4.88 -10.60 10.58
CA VAL A 99 -5.56 -9.92 9.46
C VAL A 99 -4.66 -9.86 8.24
N ALA A 100 -3.41 -9.40 8.40
CA ALA A 100 -2.44 -9.32 7.32
C ALA A 100 -2.24 -10.67 6.62
N TRP A 101 -2.12 -11.75 7.41
CA TRP A 101 -2.01 -13.11 6.87
C TRP A 101 -3.20 -13.47 5.98
N MET A 102 -4.42 -13.07 6.36
CA MET A 102 -5.61 -13.31 5.56
C MET A 102 -5.59 -12.56 4.24
N LEU A 103 -5.11 -11.31 4.24
CA LEU A 103 -5.00 -10.49 3.03
C LEU A 103 -3.95 -11.09 2.09
N GLU A 104 -2.79 -11.48 2.61
CA GLU A 104 -1.72 -12.20 1.90
C GLU A 104 -2.22 -13.52 1.28
N ASP A 105 -3.02 -14.28 2.02
CA ASP A 105 -3.67 -15.48 1.47
C ASP A 105 -4.65 -15.14 0.34
N GLY A 106 -5.38 -14.04 0.47
CA GLY A 106 -6.22 -13.47 -0.59
C GLY A 106 -5.42 -13.11 -1.84
N THR A 107 -4.31 -12.38 -1.67
CA THR A 107 -3.41 -11.95 -2.75
C THR A 107 -2.84 -13.17 -3.48
N GLN A 108 -2.39 -14.17 -2.72
CA GLN A 108 -1.94 -15.44 -3.30
C GLN A 108 -3.02 -16.14 -4.13
N ARG A 109 -4.26 -16.20 -3.62
CA ARG A 109 -5.37 -16.83 -4.35
C ARG A 109 -5.76 -16.05 -5.59
N PHE A 110 -5.67 -14.73 -5.55
CA PHE A 110 -5.80 -13.91 -6.75
C PHE A 110 -4.71 -14.26 -7.78
N TYR A 111 -3.43 -14.29 -7.39
CA TYR A 111 -2.34 -14.66 -8.30
C TYR A 111 -2.49 -16.06 -8.89
N ARG A 112 -2.86 -17.05 -8.07
CA ARG A 112 -3.15 -18.40 -8.57
C ARG A 112 -4.35 -18.44 -9.51
N GLY A 113 -5.41 -17.68 -9.22
CA GLY A 113 -6.57 -17.57 -10.12
C GLY A 113 -6.20 -16.94 -11.46
N VAL A 114 -5.32 -15.93 -11.47
CA VAL A 114 -4.82 -15.36 -12.73
C VAL A 114 -4.01 -16.40 -13.52
N LEU A 115 -3.19 -17.22 -12.87
CA LEU A 115 -2.42 -18.29 -13.53
C LEU A 115 -3.30 -19.27 -14.32
N GLU A 116 -4.53 -19.55 -13.87
CA GLU A 116 -5.47 -20.42 -14.58
C GLU A 116 -5.86 -19.87 -15.96
N THR A 117 -5.78 -18.55 -16.13
CA THR A 117 -6.15 -17.84 -17.36
C THR A 117 -4.95 -17.38 -18.19
N CYS A 118 -3.73 -17.52 -17.64
CA CYS A 118 -2.53 -16.95 -18.24
C CYS A 118 -1.88 -17.88 -19.27
N LYS A 119 -1.53 -17.33 -20.45
CA LYS A 119 -0.75 -18.04 -21.50
C LYS A 119 0.70 -17.55 -21.64
N SER A 120 1.01 -16.38 -21.07
CA SER A 120 2.32 -15.75 -21.00
C SER A 120 2.55 -15.28 -19.56
N ILE A 121 3.76 -14.82 -19.18
CA ILE A 121 4.09 -14.27 -17.84
C ILE A 121 3.85 -15.18 -16.62
N CYS A 122 3.56 -16.47 -16.81
CA CYS A 122 3.33 -17.40 -15.69
C CYS A 122 4.49 -17.43 -14.68
N GLY A 123 5.72 -17.23 -15.15
CA GLY A 123 6.91 -17.24 -14.29
C GLY A 123 6.89 -16.17 -13.19
N VAL A 124 6.51 -14.92 -13.51
CA VAL A 124 6.45 -13.85 -12.49
C VAL A 124 5.29 -14.06 -11.54
N ILE A 125 4.10 -14.41 -12.05
CA ILE A 125 2.92 -14.59 -11.21
C ILE A 125 3.12 -15.81 -10.29
N GLU A 126 3.75 -16.88 -10.77
CA GLU A 126 4.16 -18.00 -9.93
C GLU A 126 5.16 -17.57 -8.84
N SER A 127 6.09 -16.67 -9.17
CA SER A 127 7.05 -16.15 -8.20
C SER A 127 6.37 -15.31 -7.13
N LEU A 128 5.43 -14.44 -7.51
CA LEU A 128 4.64 -13.62 -6.58
C LEU A 128 3.76 -14.49 -5.68
N ALA A 129 3.01 -15.43 -6.27
CA ALA A 129 2.20 -16.37 -5.50
C ALA A 129 3.03 -17.19 -4.48
N LYS A 130 4.29 -17.51 -4.80
CA LYS A 130 5.23 -18.17 -3.88
C LYS A 130 5.79 -17.21 -2.83
N ALA A 131 5.96 -15.93 -3.16
CA ALA A 131 6.40 -14.92 -2.20
C ALA A 131 5.40 -14.79 -1.05
N GLU A 132 4.09 -14.85 -1.34
CA GLU A 132 3.06 -14.79 -0.29
C GLU A 132 3.07 -15.98 0.68
N ASP A 133 3.54 -17.16 0.24
CA ASP A 133 3.76 -18.27 1.18
C ASP A 133 4.89 -17.96 2.17
N SER A 134 5.87 -17.15 1.77
CA SER A 134 6.93 -16.68 2.64
C SER A 134 6.44 -15.59 3.58
N HIS A 135 5.66 -14.62 3.09
CA HIS A 135 5.12 -13.52 3.88
C HIS A 135 4.19 -14.02 4.98
N LYS A 136 3.28 -14.96 4.63
CA LYS A 136 2.45 -15.67 5.62
C LYS A 136 3.27 -16.32 6.73
N LYS A 137 4.41 -16.93 6.43
CA LYS A 137 5.31 -17.51 7.46
C LYS A 137 5.99 -16.43 8.30
N THR A 138 6.40 -15.31 7.70
CA THR A 138 6.90 -14.14 8.43
C THR A 138 5.86 -13.64 9.44
N LEU A 139 4.61 -13.52 9.00
CA LEU A 139 3.48 -13.06 9.84
C LEU A 139 3.12 -14.05 10.95
N GLU A 140 3.22 -15.36 10.72
CA GLU A 140 3.10 -16.38 11.77
C GLU A 140 4.21 -16.27 12.83
N GLY A 141 5.44 -15.95 12.39
CA GLY A 141 6.56 -15.65 13.27
C GLY A 141 6.32 -14.39 14.11
N LEU A 142 5.89 -13.29 13.48
CA LEU A 142 5.52 -12.05 14.15
C LEU A 142 4.34 -12.23 15.10
N TYR A 143 3.34 -13.03 14.72
CA TYR A 143 2.23 -13.41 15.59
C TYR A 143 2.75 -14.07 16.87
N THR A 144 3.67 -15.03 16.72
CA THR A 144 4.26 -15.75 17.86
C THR A 144 5.06 -14.82 18.76
N GLU A 145 5.85 -13.92 18.17
CA GLU A 145 6.62 -12.91 18.88
C GLU A 145 5.70 -11.97 19.70
N LEU A 146 4.65 -11.44 19.07
CA LEU A 146 3.78 -10.43 19.67
C LEU A 146 2.75 -11.00 20.65
N SER A 147 2.29 -12.24 20.44
CA SER A 147 1.29 -12.89 21.31
C SER A 147 1.90 -13.78 22.40
N GLY A 148 3.16 -14.22 22.22
CA GLY A 148 3.77 -15.27 23.02
C GLY A 148 3.23 -16.67 22.75
N GLN A 149 2.42 -16.86 21.70
CA GLN A 149 1.78 -18.13 21.35
C GLN A 149 1.97 -18.45 19.87
N ALA A 150 2.33 -19.69 19.56
CA ALA A 150 2.37 -20.15 18.17
C ALA A 150 0.95 -20.16 17.55
N PRO A 151 0.83 -20.01 16.21
CA PRO A 151 -0.44 -20.18 15.52
C PRO A 151 -1.09 -21.54 15.85
N GLY A 152 -2.30 -21.50 16.39
CA GLY A 152 -3.07 -22.69 16.76
C GLY A 152 -3.90 -23.24 15.59
N ALA A 153 -4.59 -24.36 15.83
CA ALA A 153 -5.54 -24.90 14.87
C ALA A 153 -6.61 -23.86 14.51
N GLY A 154 -6.89 -23.70 13.20
CA GLY A 154 -7.87 -22.73 12.70
C GLY A 154 -7.37 -21.28 12.61
N PHE A 155 -6.08 -21.02 12.87
CA PHE A 155 -5.47 -19.74 12.53
C PHE A 155 -5.60 -19.46 11.02
N PRO A 156 -5.81 -18.20 10.60
CA PRO A 156 -6.01 -16.99 11.43
C PRO A 156 -7.45 -16.77 11.91
N ARG A 157 -8.43 -17.51 11.37
CA ARG A 157 -9.86 -17.30 11.64
C ARG A 157 -10.29 -17.57 13.09
N SER A 158 -9.48 -18.33 13.84
CA SER A 158 -9.69 -18.54 15.28
C SER A 158 -9.33 -17.33 16.13
N VAL A 159 -8.54 -16.38 15.59
CA VAL A 159 -8.01 -15.21 16.32
C VAL A 159 -8.72 -13.91 15.90
N VAL A 160 -9.07 -13.82 14.62
CA VAL A 160 -9.73 -12.66 14.04
C VAL A 160 -10.80 -13.09 13.04
N SER A 161 -11.89 -12.33 12.98
CA SER A 161 -12.88 -12.45 11.91
C SER A 161 -12.50 -11.50 10.79
N PRO A 162 -12.65 -11.89 9.52
CA PRO A 162 -12.42 -10.98 8.40
C PRO A 162 -13.29 -9.72 8.54
N PRO A 163 -12.83 -8.58 8.01
CA PRO A 163 -13.68 -7.43 7.79
C PRO A 163 -14.75 -7.77 6.74
N GLY A 164 -16.00 -7.96 7.19
CA GLY A 164 -17.13 -8.31 6.32
C GLY A 164 -17.18 -9.79 5.91
N ASP A 165 -18.15 -10.12 5.06
CA ASP A 165 -18.41 -11.48 4.57
C ASP A 165 -17.67 -11.82 3.27
N GLU A 166 -16.97 -10.85 2.68
CA GLU A 166 -16.22 -11.04 1.44
C GLU A 166 -14.80 -11.54 1.70
N ASP A 167 -14.29 -12.28 0.73
CA ASP A 167 -12.92 -12.78 0.73
C ASP A 167 -11.98 -11.71 0.16
N LEU A 168 -11.13 -11.16 1.00
CA LEU A 168 -10.32 -9.98 0.71
C LEU A 168 -8.86 -10.35 0.49
N MET A 169 -8.20 -9.58 -0.39
CA MET A 169 -6.76 -9.53 -0.56
C MET A 169 -6.24 -8.15 -0.12
N GLU A 170 -4.94 -7.96 -0.25
CA GLU A 170 -4.27 -6.71 0.11
C GLU A 170 -4.85 -5.48 -0.61
N GLY A 171 -4.67 -4.33 0.03
CA GLY A 171 -5.45 -3.13 -0.29
C GLY A 171 -6.95 -3.26 0.04
N CYS A 172 -7.34 -4.34 0.73
CA CYS A 172 -8.72 -4.63 1.15
C CYS A 172 -9.68 -4.81 -0.02
N VAL A 173 -9.19 -5.43 -1.10
CA VAL A 173 -9.94 -5.64 -2.33
C VAL A 173 -10.55 -7.03 -2.36
N SER A 174 -11.74 -7.15 -2.92
CA SER A 174 -12.40 -8.46 -3.08
C SER A 174 -11.68 -9.30 -4.13
N VAL A 175 -11.15 -10.46 -3.73
CA VAL A 175 -10.48 -11.42 -4.63
C VAL A 175 -11.39 -11.78 -5.79
N LYS A 176 -12.66 -12.05 -5.49
CA LYS A 176 -13.67 -12.41 -6.49
C LYS A 176 -13.85 -11.30 -7.53
N LYS A 177 -14.00 -10.04 -7.10
CA LYS A 177 -14.21 -8.92 -8.03
C LYS A 177 -12.96 -8.66 -8.88
N ALA A 178 -11.77 -8.82 -8.30
CA ALA A 178 -10.51 -8.67 -9.03
C ALA A 178 -10.34 -9.76 -10.11
N LEU A 179 -10.60 -11.03 -9.78
CA LEU A 179 -10.58 -12.11 -10.77
C LEU A 179 -11.61 -11.91 -11.88
N GLN A 180 -12.83 -11.51 -11.51
CA GLN A 180 -13.88 -11.19 -12.49
C GLN A 180 -13.49 -10.03 -13.42
N TRP A 181 -12.78 -9.04 -12.90
CA TRP A 181 -12.29 -7.93 -13.73
C TRP A 181 -11.20 -8.38 -14.70
N ALA A 182 -10.30 -9.27 -14.25
CA ALA A 182 -9.17 -9.78 -15.03
C ALA A 182 -9.58 -10.76 -16.13
N GLU A 183 -10.75 -11.38 -16.02
CA GLU A 183 -11.25 -12.35 -17.00
C GLU A 183 -11.34 -11.74 -18.41
N GLY A 184 -10.64 -12.35 -19.37
CA GLY A 184 -10.63 -11.93 -20.78
C GLY A 184 -9.88 -10.63 -21.07
N ARG A 185 -9.14 -10.08 -20.09
CA ARG A 185 -8.28 -8.90 -20.26
C ARG A 185 -6.96 -9.24 -20.92
N GLU A 186 -6.34 -8.25 -21.53
CA GLU A 186 -4.99 -8.39 -22.04
C GLU A 186 -3.99 -8.52 -20.88
N VAL A 187 -2.90 -9.26 -21.12
CA VAL A 187 -1.87 -9.54 -20.11
C VAL A 187 -1.32 -8.26 -19.48
N ARG A 188 -1.15 -7.23 -20.31
CA ARG A 188 -0.71 -5.91 -19.87
C ARG A 188 -1.70 -5.27 -18.90
N GLU A 189 -3.00 -5.31 -19.19
CA GLU A 189 -4.04 -4.74 -18.30
C GLU A 189 -4.06 -5.46 -16.95
N VAL A 190 -3.87 -6.78 -16.95
CA VAL A 190 -3.80 -7.58 -15.72
C VAL A 190 -2.57 -7.22 -14.90
N LEU A 191 -1.40 -7.05 -15.53
CA LEU A 191 -0.18 -6.59 -14.83
C LEU A 191 -0.33 -5.18 -14.27
N GLU A 192 -0.93 -4.26 -15.03
CA GLU A 192 -1.20 -2.90 -14.57
C GLU A 192 -2.17 -2.90 -13.38
N LEU A 193 -3.19 -3.79 -13.37
CA LEU A 193 -4.03 -4.00 -12.19
C LEU A 193 -3.21 -4.50 -10.99
N MET A 194 -2.38 -5.54 -11.17
CA MET A 194 -1.54 -6.07 -10.09
C MET A 194 -0.66 -4.97 -9.49
N MET A 195 0.01 -4.19 -10.33
CA MET A 195 0.83 -3.07 -9.88
C MET A 195 0.02 -2.01 -9.13
N ALA A 196 -1.20 -1.71 -9.57
CA ALA A 196 -2.08 -0.78 -8.87
C ALA A 196 -2.51 -1.31 -7.50
N LEU A 197 -2.77 -2.61 -7.37
CA LEU A 197 -3.11 -3.25 -6.11
C LEU A 197 -1.95 -3.18 -5.11
N GLU A 198 -0.74 -3.58 -5.51
CA GLU A 198 0.44 -3.50 -4.64
C GLU A 198 0.77 -2.06 -4.27
N ALA A 199 0.61 -1.10 -5.19
CA ALA A 199 0.85 0.32 -4.92
C ALA A 199 -0.14 0.88 -3.88
N ASN A 200 -1.41 0.47 -3.95
CA ASN A 200 -2.41 0.87 -2.97
C ASN A 200 -2.20 0.17 -1.61
N ALA A 201 -1.77 -1.09 -1.60
CA ALA A 201 -1.41 -1.81 -0.39
C ALA A 201 -0.19 -1.17 0.29
N LEU A 202 0.86 -0.85 -0.48
CA LEU A 202 2.03 -0.10 -0.03
C LEU A 202 1.63 1.25 0.59
N ASP A 203 0.77 2.02 -0.09
CA ASP A 203 0.27 3.29 0.43
C ASP A 203 -0.45 3.11 1.78
N LEU A 204 -1.37 2.14 1.85
CA LEU A 204 -2.06 1.79 3.08
C LEU A 204 -1.08 1.46 4.21
N TYR A 205 -0.14 0.55 4.00
CA TYR A 205 0.78 0.10 5.05
C TYR A 205 1.73 1.19 5.51
N ILE A 206 2.21 2.06 4.62
CA ILE A 206 3.00 3.24 5.01
C ILE A 206 2.17 4.18 5.90
N LYS A 207 0.91 4.45 5.53
CA LYS A 207 0.02 5.30 6.33
C LYS A 207 -0.26 4.68 7.70
N MET A 208 -0.57 3.39 7.74
CA MET A 208 -0.84 2.66 8.98
C MET A 208 0.38 2.64 9.90
N ALA A 209 1.58 2.34 9.38
CA ALA A 209 2.82 2.34 10.16
C ALA A 209 3.11 3.70 10.81
N ARG A 210 2.79 4.80 10.11
CA ARG A 210 2.95 6.17 10.62
C ARG A 210 1.89 6.57 11.62
N GLY A 211 0.67 6.05 11.49
CA GLY A 211 -0.48 6.41 12.30
C GLY A 211 -0.59 5.67 13.63
N VAL A 212 0.11 4.55 13.80
CA VAL A 212 0.11 3.77 15.05
C VAL A 212 1.18 4.25 16.02
N ASP A 213 0.86 4.26 17.31
CA ASP A 213 1.83 4.53 18.39
C ASP A 213 2.58 3.24 18.82
N ASP A 214 1.88 2.10 18.78
CA ASP A 214 2.41 0.80 19.20
C ASP A 214 3.54 0.30 18.28
N GLU A 215 4.69 -0.04 18.88
CA GLU A 215 5.87 -0.48 18.15
C GLU A 215 5.67 -1.84 17.46
N GLY A 216 4.92 -2.75 18.08
CA GLY A 216 4.56 -4.03 17.49
C GLY A 216 3.70 -3.85 16.25
N ALA A 217 2.65 -3.01 16.34
CA ALA A 217 1.81 -2.69 15.18
C ALA A 217 2.62 -2.04 14.05
N ARG A 218 3.49 -1.08 14.40
CA ARG A 218 4.38 -0.41 13.44
C ARG A 218 5.26 -1.43 12.71
N LYS A 219 5.87 -2.36 13.46
CA LYS A 219 6.70 -3.44 12.90
C LYS A 219 5.94 -4.31 11.89
N VAL A 220 4.68 -4.64 12.16
CA VAL A 220 3.83 -5.40 11.22
C VAL A 220 3.65 -4.64 9.91
N PHE A 221 3.20 -3.39 9.97
CA PHE A 221 2.95 -2.60 8.77
C PHE A 221 4.24 -2.27 7.98
N THR A 222 5.36 -2.04 8.67
CA THR A 222 6.66 -1.88 8.00
C THR A 222 7.07 -3.15 7.25
N SER A 223 6.91 -4.33 7.84
CA SER A 223 7.18 -5.61 7.16
C SER A 223 6.39 -5.73 5.86
N LEU A 224 5.08 -5.48 5.92
CA LEU A 224 4.20 -5.55 4.75
C LEU A 224 4.61 -4.52 3.69
N SER A 225 4.87 -3.27 4.08
CA SER A 225 5.32 -2.25 3.12
C SER A 225 6.63 -2.61 2.41
N ASP A 226 7.56 -3.28 3.10
CA ASP A 226 8.82 -3.75 2.51
C ASP A 226 8.60 -4.91 1.53
N GLU A 227 7.58 -5.73 1.76
CA GLU A 227 7.17 -6.85 0.91
C GLU A 227 6.53 -6.31 -0.40
N GLU A 228 5.59 -5.37 -0.29
CA GLU A 228 4.93 -4.75 -1.45
C GLU A 228 5.89 -4.02 -2.39
N GLN A 229 6.91 -3.37 -1.84
CA GLN A 229 7.92 -2.72 -2.65
C GLN A 229 8.73 -3.72 -3.49
N LYS A 230 8.93 -4.95 -3.00
CA LYS A 230 9.60 -6.02 -3.77
C LYS A 230 8.69 -6.53 -4.88
N HIS A 231 7.40 -6.69 -4.63
CA HIS A 231 6.42 -7.09 -5.66
C HIS A 231 6.34 -6.08 -6.79
N LEU A 232 6.21 -4.79 -6.46
CA LEU A 232 6.21 -3.70 -7.44
C LEU A 232 7.49 -3.69 -8.29
N THR A 233 8.63 -3.97 -7.67
CA THR A 233 9.91 -4.09 -8.38
C THR A 233 9.90 -5.28 -9.36
N ALA A 234 9.35 -6.43 -8.96
CA ALA A 234 9.24 -7.60 -9.82
C ALA A 234 8.27 -7.35 -10.99
N LEU A 235 7.08 -6.84 -10.71
CA LEU A 235 6.06 -6.51 -11.72
C LEU A 235 6.55 -5.46 -12.72
N GLY A 236 7.23 -4.40 -12.25
CA GLY A 236 7.76 -3.36 -13.13
C GLY A 236 8.81 -3.86 -14.13
N ARG A 237 9.62 -4.85 -13.74
CA ARG A 237 10.58 -5.51 -14.65
C ARG A 237 9.88 -6.30 -15.74
N GLU A 238 8.76 -6.95 -15.44
CA GLU A 238 7.99 -7.72 -16.41
C GLU A 238 7.20 -6.83 -17.35
N LEU A 239 6.56 -5.77 -16.84
CA LEU A 239 5.85 -4.80 -17.67
C LEU A 239 6.80 -4.16 -18.70
N SER A 240 8.05 -3.90 -18.31
CA SER A 240 9.09 -3.37 -19.20
C SER A 240 9.45 -4.34 -20.34
N GLN A 241 9.44 -5.66 -20.10
CA GLN A 241 9.73 -6.68 -21.11
C GLN A 241 8.59 -6.88 -22.12
N ILE A 242 7.35 -6.58 -21.72
CA ILE A 242 6.15 -6.72 -22.58
C ILE A 242 5.89 -5.43 -23.37
N SER A 243 6.44 -4.31 -22.93
CA SER A 243 6.31 -3.00 -23.59
C SER A 243 7.36 -2.75 -24.69
N SER A 244 8.31 -3.67 -24.86
CA SER A 244 9.36 -3.66 -25.90
C SER A 244 9.05 -4.62 -27.04
#